data_AF-A0A519FG52-F1
#
_entry.id   AF-A0A519FG52-F1
#
_cell.length_a   1.000
_cell.length_b   1.000
_cell.length_c   1.000
_cell.angle_alpha   90.00
_cell.angle_beta   90.00
_cell.angle_gamma   90.00
#
_symmetry.space_group_name_H-M   'P 1'
#
loop_
_entity.id
_entity.type
_entity.pdbx_description
1 polymer ?
#
loop_
_entity_poly.entity_id
_entity_poly.type
_entity_poly.pdbx_seq_one_letter_code
_entity_poly.pdbx_strand_id
1 'polypeptide(L)' 'MNDHYLRYLEREHARLENEIREEERRLLPRDFLIRRLKKLKLAVKDQMVACLATESERSAA' A
#
# COMPACT_ATOMS: atom_id res chain seq x y z
N MET A 1 19.82 -1.42 3.01
CA MET A 1 18.70 -2.09 3.71
C MET A 1 17.43 -1.29 3.45
N ASN A 2 16.83 -1.43 2.27
CA ASN A 2 15.59 -0.75 1.93
C ASN A 2 14.83 -1.48 0.80
N ASP A 3 15.54 -2.16 -0.10
CA ASP A 3 14.95 -2.99 -1.16
C ASP A 3 13.99 -4.09 -0.64
N HIS A 4 14.38 -4.82 0.41
CA HIS A 4 13.50 -5.83 1.03
C HIS A 4 12.24 -5.24 1.66
N TYR A 5 12.34 -4.03 2.22
CA TYR A 5 11.21 -3.35 2.84
C TYR A 5 10.29 -2.73 1.79
N LEU A 6 10.83 -2.12 0.74
CA LEU A 6 10.06 -1.65 -0.41
C LEU A 6 9.30 -2.80 -1.07
N ARG A 7 9.95 -3.94 -1.30
CA ARG A 7 9.32 -5.15 -1.85
C ARG A 7 8.26 -5.76 -0.93
N TYR A 8 8.36 -5.53 0.38
CA TYR A 8 7.30 -5.89 1.32
C TYR A 8 6.11 -4.94 1.16
N LEU A 9 6.35 -3.63 1.12
CA LEU A 9 5.30 -2.62 0.92
C LEU A 9 4.56 -2.81 -0.40
N GLU A 10 5.26 -3.13 -1.48
CA GLU A 10 4.65 -3.45 -2.79
C GLU A 10 3.71 -4.66 -2.71
N ARG A 11 4.13 -5.73 -2.03
CA ARG A 11 3.30 -6.93 -1.82
C ARG A 11 2.08 -6.62 -0.98
N GLU A 12 2.24 -5.85 0.09
CA GLU A 12 1.13 -5.46 0.96
C GLU A 12 0.15 -4.52 0.23
N HIS A 13 0.65 -3.61 -0.60
CA HIS A 13 -0.18 -2.75 -1.45
C HIS A 13 -1.01 -3.59 -2.44
N ALA A 14 -0.39 -4.54 -3.14
CA ALA A 14 -1.08 -5.42 -4.08
C ALA A 14 -2.13 -6.31 -3.39
N ARG A 15 -1.82 -6.80 -2.18
CA ARG A 15 -2.75 -7.55 -1.35
C ARG A 15 -3.98 -6.72 -0.99
N LEU A 16 -3.78 -5.50 -0.48
CA LEU A 16 -4.87 -4.59 -0.13
C LEU A 16 -5.73 -4.20 -1.36
N GLU A 17 -5.12 -4.04 -2.54
CA GLU A 17 -5.87 -3.85 -3.78
C GLU A 17 -6.76 -5.04 -4.14
N ASN A 18 -6.26 -6.26 -3.97
CA ASN A 18 -7.06 -7.46 -4.21
C ASN A 18 -8.20 -7.58 -3.20
N GLU A 19 -7.96 -7.35 -1.91
CA GLU A 19 -9.01 -7.37 -0.88
C GLU A 19 -10.10 -6.32 -1.13
N ILE A 20 -9.73 -5.12 -1.59
CA ILE A 20 -10.70 -4.08 -2.00
C ILE A 20 -11.54 -4.58 -3.19
N ARG A 21 -10.90 -5.12 -4.23
CA ARG A 21 -11.60 -5.63 -5.42
C ARG A 21 -12.53 -6.78 -5.07
N GLU A 22 -12.11 -7.69 -4.20
CA GLU A 22 -12.94 -8.80 -3.75
C GLU A 22 -14.16 -8.30 -2.98
N GLU A 23 -13.99 -7.34 -2.06
CA GLU A 23 -15.10 -6.76 -1.30
C GLU A 23 -16.06 -5.96 -2.19
N GLU A 24 -15.55 -5.20 -3.16
CA GLU A 24 -16.34 -4.44 -4.14
C GLU A 24 -17.13 -5.37 -5.08
N ARG A 25 -16.66 -6.60 -5.33
CA ARG A 25 -17.35 -7.60 -6.16
C ARG A 25 -18.42 -8.40 -5.42
N ARG A 26 -18.54 -8.25 -4.10
CA ARG A 26 -19.58 -8.95 -3.33
C ARG A 26 -20.96 -8.42 -3.69
N LEU A 27 -21.97 -9.30 -3.59
CA LEU A 27 -23.39 -8.93 -3.78
C LEU A 27 -23.85 -7.82 -2.82
N LEU A 28 -23.26 -7.77 -1.63
CA LEU A 28 -23.48 -6.73 -0.63
C LEU A 28 -22.12 -6.24 -0.10
N PRO A 29 -21.50 -5.26 -0.79
CA PRO A 29 -20.22 -4.70 -0.38
C PRO A 29 -20.32 -4.02 0.99
N ARG A 30 -19.32 -4.25 1.84
CA ARG A 30 -19.22 -3.57 3.14
C ARG A 30 -18.45 -2.26 2.97
N ASP A 31 -19.17 -1.16 2.81
CA ASP A 31 -18.57 0.17 2.58
C ASP A 31 -17.55 0.58 3.66
N PHE A 32 -17.82 0.26 4.93
CA PHE A 32 -16.89 0.57 6.02
C PHE A 32 -15.56 -0.18 5.85
N LEU A 33 -15.62 -1.43 5.39
CA LEU A 33 -14.46 -2.28 5.19
C LEU A 33 -13.66 -1.79 3.98
N ILE A 34 -14.34 -1.48 2.87
CA ILE A 34 -13.72 -0.88 1.67
C ILE A 34 -13.01 0.43 2.04
N ARG A 35 -13.66 1.32 2.80
CA ARG A 35 -13.04 2.58 3.27
C ARG A 35 -11.82 2.32 4.14
N ARG A 36 -11.89 1.34 5.05
CA ARG A 36 -10.75 0.95 5.90
C ARG A 36 -9.59 0.42 5.06
N LEU A 37 -9.85 -0.48 4.13
CA LEU A 37 -8.84 -1.05 3.24
C LEU A 37 -8.19 0.04 2.35
N LYS A 38 -8.99 0.98 1.82
CA LYS A 38 -8.47 2.12 1.05
C LYS A 38 -7.56 3.03 1.90
N LYS A 39 -7.88 3.26 3.17
CA LYS A 39 -7.01 4.01 4.09
C LYS A 39 -5.69 3.28 4.35
N LEU A 40 -5.74 1.96 4.58
CA LEU A 40 -4.53 1.16 4.76
C LEU A 40 -3.66 1.18 3.50
N LYS A 41 -4.27 1.04 2.31
CA LYS A 41 -3.56 1.14 1.02
C LYS A 41 -2.86 2.49 0.88
N LEU A 42 -3.55 3.58 1.22
CA LEU A 42 -2.96 4.92 1.17
C LEU A 42 -1.75 5.04 2.10
N ALA A 43 -1.85 4.55 3.34
CA ALA A 43 -0.74 4.57 4.28
C ALA A 43 0.48 3.76 3.78
N VAL A 44 0.27 2.60 3.16
CA VAL A 44 1.35 1.81 2.55
C VAL A 44 1.99 2.57 1.38
N LYS A 45 1.18 3.21 0.53
CA LYS A 45 1.69 4.04 -0.56
C LYS A 45 2.54 5.21 -0.04
N ASP A 46 2.10 5.88 1.03
CA ASP A 46 2.85 6.97 1.65
C ASP A 46 4.20 6.48 2.20
N GLN A 47 4.23 5.28 2.81
CA GLN A 47 5.47 4.65 3.27
C GLN A 47 6.43 4.33 2.10
N MET A 48 5.91 3.83 0.97
CA MET A 48 6.74 3.58 -0.22
C MET A 48 7.37 4.86 -0.75
N VAL A 49 6.59 5.95 -0.83
CA VAL A 49 7.09 7.26 -1.26
C VAL A 49 8.17 7.77 -0.31
N ALA A 50 7.99 7.63 1.00
CA ALA A 50 9.00 8.00 1.97
C ALA A 50 10.28 7.16 1.82
N CYS A 51 10.17 5.86 1.60
CA CYS A 51 11.32 4.98 1.35
C CYS A 51 12.11 5.40 0.11
N LEU A 52 11.42 5.73 -0.98
CA LEU A 52 12.07 6.18 -2.22
C LEU A 52 12.71 7.56 -2.06
N ALA A 53 12.05 8.48 -1.34
CA ALA A 53 12.61 9.80 -1.05
C ALA A 53 13.91 9.71 -0.25
N THR A 54 13.94 8.86 0.79
CA THR A 54 15.16 8.65 1.60
C THR A 54 16.30 7.98 0.82
N GLU A 55 16.01 7.16 -0.20
CA GLU A 55 17.03 6.64 -1.12
C GLU A 55 17.58 7.72 -2.04
N SER A 56 16.73 8.58 -2.56
CA SER A 56 17.15 9.69 -3.42
C SER A 56 18.05 10.66 -2.66
N GLU A 57 17.75 10.96 -1.40
CA GLU A 57 18.59 11.80 -0.53
C GLU A 57 19.93 11.12 -0.22
N ARG A 58 19.93 9.82 0.06
CA ARG A 58 21.17 9.05 0.31
C ARG A 58 22.05 8.87 -0.93
N SER A 59 21.48 8.86 -2.13
CA SER A 59 22.25 8.76 -3.38
C SER A 59 22.81 10.10 -3.84
N ALA A 60 22.32 11.22 -3.30
CA ALA A 60 22.74 12.58 -3.67
C ALA A 60 23.73 13.22 -2.68
N ALA A 61 24.04 12.54 -1.57
CA ALA A 61 25.00 12.94 -0.54
C ALA A 61 26.28 12.10 -0.62
#